data_AF-A0A4P7PUU0-F1
#
_entry.id   AF-A0A4P7PUU0-F1
#
_cell.length_a   1.000
_cell.length_b   1.000
_cell.length_c   1.000
_cell.angle_alpha   90.00
_cell.angle_beta   90.00
_cell.angle_gamma   90.00
#
_symmetry.space_group_name_H-M   'P 1'
#
loop_
_entity.id
_entity.type
_entity.pdbx_description
1 polymer ?
#
loop_
_entity_poly.entity_id
_entity_poly.type
_entity_poly.pdbx_seq_one_letter_code
_entity_poly.pdbx_strand_id
1 'polypeptide(L)'
;MKPLLLFAFILLLFQSCGTMEKNDRISRRHDFFNRYTSQRALKATSNWKMGDDILILRKNNTFRYYSKVFGLVNSGYYTGSYKSENNVISFKFHKNYKPAFFESDTLLVEQKDGFFILKCKKTNNYLVIN
;
A
#
# COMPACT_ATOMS: atom_id res chain seq x y z
N MET A 1 15.62 -33.00 29.32
CA MET A 1 15.71 -32.83 27.85
C MET A 1 14.55 -32.06 27.21
N LYS A 2 13.32 -32.09 27.76
CA LYS A 2 12.17 -31.33 27.23
C LYS A 2 12.26 -29.78 27.24
N PRO A 3 12.91 -29.10 28.20
CA PRO A 3 12.92 -27.62 28.21
C PRO A 3 13.88 -27.01 27.17
N LEU A 4 14.92 -27.75 26.75
CA LEU A 4 15.90 -27.27 25.78
C LEU A 4 15.30 -27.14 24.37
N LEU A 5 14.48 -28.13 23.98
CA LEU A 5 13.74 -28.11 22.72
C LEU A 5 12.69 -27.00 22.69
N LEU A 6 11.99 -26.76 23.81
CA LEU A 6 11.02 -25.68 23.92
C LEU A 6 11.68 -24.30 23.77
N PHE A 7 12.87 -24.12 24.37
CA PHE A 7 13.63 -22.88 24.28
C PHE A 7 14.14 -22.62 22.85
N ALA A 8 14.64 -23.65 22.17
CA ALA A 8 15.03 -23.56 20.76
C ALA A 8 13.84 -23.22 19.84
N PHE A 9 12.66 -23.79 20.12
CA PHE A 9 11.44 -23.50 19.37
C PHE A 9 10.98 -22.05 19.57
N ILE A 10 11.04 -21.53 20.80
CA ILE A 10 10.74 -20.12 21.09
C ILE A 10 11.73 -19.17 20.40
N LEU A 11 13.03 -19.48 20.44
CA LEU A 11 14.06 -18.70 19.72
C LEU A 11 13.85 -18.69 18.21
N LEU A 12 13.44 -19.82 17.62
CA LEU A 12 13.09 -19.90 16.19
C LEU A 12 11.81 -19.10 15.86
N LEU A 13 10.84 -19.05 16.76
CA LEU A 13 9.66 -18.20 16.61
C LEU A 13 9.98 -16.70 16.70
N PHE A 14 11.00 -16.29 17.47
CA PHE A 14 11.46 -14.91 17.50
C PHE A 14 12.24 -14.48 16.24
N GLN A 15 12.82 -15.43 15.50
CA GLN A 15 13.51 -15.17 14.22
C GLN A 15 12.53 -15.05 13.04
N SER A 16 11.27 -15.50 13.18
CA SER A 16 10.26 -15.40 12.12
C SER A 16 9.55 -14.04 12.05
N CYS A 17 9.97 -13.06 12.86
CA CYS A 17 9.70 -11.65 12.57
C CYS A 17 10.45 -11.26 11.30
N GLY A 18 9.85 -11.60 10.15
CA GLY A 18 10.33 -11.26 8.82
C GLY A 18 10.82 -9.82 8.82
N THR A 19 12.12 -9.65 8.61
CA THR A 19 12.78 -8.35 8.68
C THR A 19 12.20 -7.47 7.60
N MET A 20 11.26 -6.60 7.98
CA MET A 20 10.67 -5.63 7.07
C MET A 20 11.78 -4.81 6.39
N GLU A 21 11.69 -4.72 5.07
CA GLU A 21 12.67 -4.02 4.24
C GLU A 21 12.92 -2.60 4.75
N LYS A 22 14.17 -2.14 4.62
CA LYS A 22 14.61 -0.82 5.11
C LYS A 22 13.75 0.32 4.53
N ASN A 23 13.39 0.23 3.25
CA ASN A 23 12.58 1.25 2.57
C ASN A 23 11.15 1.30 3.13
N ASP A 24 10.52 0.15 3.33
CA ASP A 24 9.19 0.05 3.95
C ASP A 24 9.19 0.62 5.38
N ARG A 25 10.23 0.33 6.16
CA ARG A 25 10.39 0.89 7.51
C ARG A 25 10.44 2.41 7.51
N ILE A 26 11.21 2.97 6.58
CA ILE A 26 11.38 4.42 6.47
C ILE A 26 10.07 5.07 6.00
N SER A 27 9.41 4.52 4.98
CA SER A 27 8.11 5.01 4.51
C SER A 27 7.06 5.00 5.63
N ARG A 28 6.99 3.91 6.42
CA ARG A 28 6.08 3.83 7.58
C ARG A 28 6.38 4.88 8.64
N ARG A 29 7.67 5.16 8.91
CA ARG A 29 8.07 6.21 9.86
C ARG A 29 7.60 7.60 9.39
N HIS A 30 7.76 7.91 8.10
CA HIS A 30 7.30 9.18 7.53
C HIS A 30 5.77 9.29 7.50
N ASP A 31 5.06 8.18 7.32
CA ASP A 31 3.59 8.15 7.30
C ASP A 31 2.96 8.17 8.69
N PHE A 32 3.73 7.94 9.76
CA PHE A 32 3.22 7.85 11.12
C PHE A 32 2.32 9.04 11.47
N PHE A 33 2.81 10.27 11.34
CA PHE A 33 2.03 11.46 11.66
C PHE A 33 0.77 11.57 10.80
N ASN A 34 0.88 11.36 9.48
CA ASN A 34 -0.25 11.44 8.56
C ASN A 34 -1.38 10.45 8.88
N ARG A 35 -1.06 9.30 9.50
CA ARG A 35 -2.07 8.33 9.93
C ARG A 35 -2.91 8.81 11.09
N TYR A 36 -2.34 9.60 12.00
CA TYR A 36 -3.06 10.10 13.18
C TYR A 36 -3.73 11.45 12.91
N THR A 37 -3.12 12.30 12.09
CA THR A 37 -3.56 13.69 11.93
C THR A 37 -4.50 13.90 10.76
N SER A 38 -4.59 12.97 9.82
CA SER A 38 -5.38 13.15 8.60
C SER A 38 -6.46 12.09 8.42
N GLN A 39 -7.67 12.58 8.13
CA GLN A 39 -8.79 11.75 7.72
C GLN A 39 -8.60 11.17 6.31
N ARG A 40 -9.27 10.04 6.07
CA ARG A 40 -9.37 9.40 4.75
C ARG A 40 -10.26 10.24 3.83
N ALA A 41 -9.80 10.46 2.60
CA ALA A 41 -10.59 11.04 1.52
C ALA A 41 -11.17 9.94 0.62
N LEU A 42 -10.32 8.99 0.20
CA LEU A 42 -10.70 7.93 -0.74
C LEU A 42 -9.95 6.64 -0.40
N LYS A 43 -10.60 5.50 -0.62
CA LYS A 43 -9.97 4.18 -0.55
C LYS A 43 -10.24 3.45 -1.85
N ALA A 44 -9.20 2.90 -2.47
CA ALA A 44 -9.35 2.03 -3.61
C ALA A 44 -8.63 0.70 -3.38
N THR A 45 -9.20 -0.40 -3.86
CA THR A 45 -8.67 -1.76 -3.63
C THR A 45 -8.69 -2.61 -4.90
N SER A 46 -7.69 -3.47 -5.07
CA SER A 46 -7.70 -4.53 -6.07
C SER A 46 -7.51 -5.86 -5.34
N ASN A 47 -8.47 -6.76 -5.47
CA ASN A 47 -8.43 -8.06 -4.81
C ASN A 47 -7.93 -9.10 -5.82
N TRP A 48 -6.98 -9.92 -5.41
CA TRP A 48 -6.42 -11.00 -6.20
C TRP A 48 -6.34 -12.28 -5.36
N LYS A 49 -6.02 -13.42 -6.00
CA LYS A 49 -6.23 -14.76 -5.43
C LYS A 49 -5.62 -14.97 -4.03
N MET A 50 -4.53 -14.29 -3.70
CA MET A 50 -3.83 -14.46 -2.41
C MET A 50 -3.67 -13.15 -1.62
N GLY A 51 -4.33 -12.08 -2.04
CA GLY A 51 -4.06 -10.77 -1.44
C GLY A 51 -4.87 -9.62 -1.98
N ASP A 52 -4.60 -8.44 -1.40
CA ASP A 52 -5.26 -7.19 -1.77
C ASP A 52 -4.22 -6.08 -1.92
N ASP A 53 -4.32 -5.30 -3.00
CA ASP A 53 -3.65 -4.02 -3.14
C ASP A 53 -4.57 -2.91 -2.63
N ILE A 54 -4.05 -2.02 -1.79
CA ILE A 54 -4.85 -1.01 -1.11
C ILE A 54 -4.20 0.36 -1.27
N LEU A 55 -4.92 1.28 -1.92
CA LEU A 55 -4.58 2.70 -2.00
C LEU A 55 -5.51 3.50 -1.10
N ILE A 56 -4.92 4.39 -0.29
CA ILE A 56 -5.65 5.32 0.57
C ILE A 56 -5.16 6.73 0.28
N LEU A 57 -6.09 7.59 -0.15
CA LEU A 57 -5.87 9.03 -0.26
C LEU A 57 -6.42 9.72 0.99
N ARG A 58 -5.71 10.73 1.46
CA ARG A 58 -6.07 11.48 2.67
C ARG A 58 -6.34 12.95 2.36
N LYS A 59 -7.17 13.60 3.17
CA LYS A 59 -7.58 15.00 2.97
C LYS A 59 -6.42 16.00 2.96
N ASN A 60 -5.29 15.66 3.57
CA ASN A 60 -4.07 16.48 3.57
C ASN A 60 -3.17 16.29 2.32
N ASN A 61 -3.73 15.78 1.22
CA ASN A 61 -3.00 15.51 -0.03
C ASN A 61 -1.84 14.51 0.10
N THR A 62 -1.87 13.63 1.10
CA THR A 62 -0.95 12.49 1.22
C THR A 62 -1.62 11.18 0.86
N PHE A 63 -0.84 10.21 0.42
CA PHE A 63 -1.34 8.87 0.14
C PHE A 63 -0.52 7.80 0.85
N ARG A 64 -1.15 6.63 0.95
CA ARG A 64 -0.51 5.38 1.30
C ARG A 64 -0.96 4.29 0.35
N TYR A 65 -0.01 3.53 -0.19
CA TYR A 65 -0.25 2.31 -0.95
C TYR A 65 0.44 1.14 -0.26
N TYR A 66 -0.25 0.01 -0.14
CA TYR A 66 0.33 -1.21 0.40
C TYR A 66 -0.39 -2.47 -0.09
N SER A 67 0.34 -3.58 -0.12
CA SER A 67 -0.21 -4.89 -0.47
C SER A 67 -0.34 -5.77 0.77
N LYS A 68 -1.43 -6.53 0.84
CA LYS A 68 -1.64 -7.61 1.80
C LYS A 68 -1.52 -8.94 1.09
N VAL A 69 -0.84 -9.90 1.71
CA VAL A 69 -0.73 -11.28 1.22
C VAL A 69 -1.15 -12.19 2.36
N PHE A 70 -2.17 -13.03 2.14
CA PHE A 70 -2.79 -13.86 3.18
C PHE A 70 -3.20 -13.08 4.44
N GLY A 71 -3.76 -11.88 4.26
CA GLY A 71 -4.21 -11.01 5.36
C GLY A 71 -3.09 -10.28 6.12
N LEU A 72 -1.83 -10.67 5.92
CA LEU A 72 -0.66 -10.01 6.48
C LEU A 72 -0.21 -8.87 5.56
N VAL A 73 0.18 -7.73 6.14
CA VAL A 73 0.79 -6.63 5.37
C VAL A 73 2.22 -7.04 5.06
N ASN A 74 2.39 -7.83 3.99
CA ASN A 74 3.59 -8.61 3.77
C ASN A 74 4.49 -8.08 2.64
N SER A 75 4.07 -7.06 1.88
CA SER A 75 4.87 -6.56 0.77
C SER A 75 4.54 -5.11 0.40
N GLY A 76 5.56 -4.25 0.46
CA GLY A 76 5.57 -2.93 -0.15
C GLY A 76 4.72 -1.89 0.57
N TYR A 77 5.37 -0.98 1.29
CA TYR A 77 4.72 0.16 1.93
C TYR A 77 5.19 1.47 1.29
N TYR A 78 4.30 2.11 0.54
CA TYR A 78 4.63 3.28 -0.28
C TYR A 78 3.80 4.48 0.15
N THR A 79 4.43 5.64 0.17
CA THR A 79 3.86 6.87 0.71
C THR A 79 4.33 8.05 -0.11
N GLY A 80 3.58 9.14 -0.05
CA GLY A 80 3.95 10.38 -0.71
C GLY A 80 2.80 11.38 -0.74
N SER A 81 2.88 12.32 -1.67
CA SER A 81 1.83 13.30 -1.93
C SER A 81 1.08 12.99 -3.21
N TYR A 82 -0.16 13.44 -3.31
CA TYR A 82 -0.94 13.34 -4.55
C TYR A 82 -1.62 14.66 -4.90
N LYS A 83 -2.00 14.80 -6.17
CA LYS A 83 -2.83 15.90 -6.70
C LYS A 83 -3.90 15.31 -7.59
N SER A 84 -5.13 15.81 -7.51
CA SER A 84 -6.26 15.33 -8.32
C SER A 84 -6.79 16.47 -9.17
N GLU A 85 -6.73 16.33 -10.50
CA GLU A 85 -7.21 17.30 -11.48
C GLU A 85 -7.81 16.58 -12.69
N ASN A 86 -9.00 17.00 -13.15
CA ASN A 86 -9.61 16.54 -14.41
C ASN A 86 -9.59 15.01 -14.61
N ASN A 87 -10.12 14.26 -13.64
CA ASN A 87 -10.15 12.79 -13.61
C ASN A 87 -8.78 12.11 -13.61
N VAL A 88 -7.70 12.84 -13.33
CA VAL A 88 -6.35 12.30 -13.19
C VAL A 88 -5.87 12.53 -11.77
N ILE A 89 -5.31 11.48 -11.16
CA ILE A 89 -4.61 11.56 -9.88
C ILE A 89 -3.12 11.38 -10.15
N SER A 90 -2.33 12.41 -9.88
CA SER A 90 -0.87 12.40 -9.98
C SER A 90 -0.26 12.13 -8.61
N PHE A 91 0.79 11.32 -8.57
CA PHE A 91 1.45 10.85 -7.37
C PHE A 91 2.92 11.28 -7.37
N LYS A 92 3.43 11.65 -6.19
CA LYS A 92 4.85 11.87 -5.96
C LYS A 92 5.30 10.97 -4.83
N PHE A 93 5.96 9.88 -5.19
CA PHE A 93 6.47 8.90 -4.23
C PHE A 93 7.64 9.47 -3.42
N HIS A 94 7.68 9.16 -2.12
CA HIS A 94 8.87 9.41 -1.33
C HIS A 94 10.04 8.57 -1.85
N LYS A 95 11.20 9.21 -2.03
CA LYS A 95 12.47 8.58 -2.45
C LYS A 95 12.45 7.88 -3.81
N ASN A 96 11.53 8.26 -4.72
CA ASN A 96 11.36 7.66 -6.05
C ASN A 96 11.15 6.13 -6.01
N TYR A 97 10.72 5.60 -4.87
CA TYR A 97 10.40 4.19 -4.71
C TYR A 97 8.92 3.98 -5.01
N LYS A 98 8.62 3.32 -6.14
CA LYS A 98 7.25 3.14 -6.64
C LYS A 98 6.86 1.66 -6.72
N PRO A 99 5.58 1.30 -6.49
CA PRO A 99 5.11 -0.07 -6.68
C PRO A 99 5.06 -0.43 -8.16
N ALA A 100 5.21 -1.73 -8.47
CA ALA A 100 5.07 -2.26 -9.83
C ALA A 100 3.69 -1.97 -10.46
N PHE A 101 2.64 -1.82 -9.64
CA PHE A 101 1.32 -1.39 -10.10
C PHE A 101 1.34 -0.03 -10.81
N PHE A 102 2.21 0.89 -10.37
CA PHE A 102 2.33 2.24 -10.92
C PHE A 102 3.38 2.29 -12.05
N GLU A 103 2.95 1.97 -13.27
CA GLU A 103 3.79 2.16 -14.45
C GLU A 103 4.11 3.64 -14.69
N SER A 104 3.12 4.50 -14.45
CA SER A 104 3.23 5.96 -14.43
C SER A 104 2.90 6.52 -13.06
N ASP A 105 3.37 7.73 -12.79
CA ASP A 105 3.03 8.50 -11.59
C ASP A 105 1.61 9.08 -11.64
N THR A 106 0.74 8.57 -12.52
CA THR A 106 -0.62 9.05 -12.74
C THR A 106 -1.58 7.88 -12.84
N LEU A 107 -2.76 8.01 -12.22
CA LEU A 107 -3.91 7.12 -12.40
C LEU A 107 -5.08 7.90 -12.97
N LEU A 108 -5.84 7.27 -13.87
CA LEU A 108 -7.08 7.82 -14.42
C LEU A 108 -8.26 7.33 -13.58
N VAL A 109 -9.18 8.24 -13.27
CA VAL A 109 -10.48 7.95 -12.67
C VAL A 109 -11.45 7.68 -13.81
N GLU A 110 -11.96 6.45 -13.89
CA GLU A 110 -12.93 6.03 -14.89
C GLU A 110 -14.18 5.47 -14.19
N GLN A 111 -15.33 5.56 -14.85
CA GLN A 111 -16.55 4.88 -14.41
C GLN A 111 -16.77 3.64 -15.28
N LYS A 112 -16.93 2.48 -14.67
CA LYS A 112 -17.15 1.20 -15.34
C LYS A 112 -18.18 0.37 -14.57
N ASP A 113 -19.21 -0.10 -15.26
CA ASP A 113 -20.27 -0.96 -14.71
C ASP A 113 -20.92 -0.41 -13.43
N GLY A 114 -21.05 0.92 -13.35
CA GLY A 114 -21.59 1.62 -12.17
C GLY A 114 -20.60 1.88 -11.04
N PHE A 115 -19.36 1.41 -11.16
CA PHE A 115 -18.28 1.62 -10.18
C PHE A 115 -17.27 2.66 -10.65
N PHE A 116 -16.66 3.38 -9.73
CA PHE A 116 -15.49 4.20 -10.03
C PHE A 116 -14.21 3.38 -9.86
N ILE A 117 -13.33 3.43 -10.85
CA ILE A 117 -12.05 2.71 -10.85
C ILE A 117 -10.89 3.68 -11.04
N LEU A 118 -9.74 3.34 -10.46
CA LEU A 118 -8.46 3.97 -10.72
C LEU A 118 -7.62 3.04 -11.59
N LYS A 119 -7.22 3.50 -12.77
CA LYS A 119 -6.52 2.68 -13.77
C LYS A 119 -5.20 3.30 -14.21
N CYS A 120 -4.19 2.46 -14.44
CA CYS A 120 -2.98 2.83 -15.17
C CYS A 120 -3.24 2.80 -16.67
N LYS A 121 -2.90 3.87 -17.41
CA LYS A 121 -3.23 4.04 -18.84
C LYS A 121 -2.81 2.87 -19.74
N LYS A 122 -1.74 2.15 -19.38
CA LYS A 122 -1.13 1.08 -20.19
C LYS A 122 -1.44 -0.34 -19.72
N THR A 123 -2.09 -0.53 -18.56
CA THR A 123 -2.38 -1.86 -18.03
C THR A 123 -3.88 -2.10 -17.87
N ASN A 124 -4.25 -3.38 -17.83
CA ASN A 124 -5.58 -3.82 -17.43
C ASN A 124 -5.76 -3.87 -15.91
N ASN A 125 -4.76 -3.45 -15.13
CA ASN A 125 -4.84 -3.42 -13.68
C ASN A 125 -5.59 -2.16 -13.23
N TYR A 126 -6.53 -2.34 -12.30
CA TYR A 126 -7.30 -1.25 -11.72
C TYR A 126 -7.56 -1.48 -10.24
N LEU A 127 -7.76 -0.37 -9.52
CA LEU A 127 -8.25 -0.35 -8.14
C LEU A 127 -9.70 0.12 -8.16
N VAL A 128 -10.59 -0.56 -7.47
CA VAL A 128 -12.00 -0.17 -7.33
C VAL A 128 -12.13 0.78 -6.14
N ILE A 129 -12.77 1.93 -6.34
CA ILE A 129 -13.02 2.93 -5.29
C ILE A 129 -14.18 2.45 -4.42
N ASN A 130 -13.96 2.40 -3.09
CA ASN A 130 -14.96 2.03 -2.08
C ASN A 130 -15.28 3.19 -1.13
#